data_AF-A0A212ACI8-F1
#
_entry.id   AF-A0A212ACI8-F1
#
_cell.length_a   1.000
_cell.length_b   1.000
_cell.length_c   1.000
_cell.angle_alpha   90.00
_cell.angle_beta   90.00
_cell.angle_gamma   90.00
#
_symmetry.space_group_name_H-M   'P 1'
#
loop_
_entity.id
_entity.type
_entity.pdbx_description
1 polymer ?
#
loop_
_entity_poly.entity_id
_entity_poly.type
_entity_poly.pdbx_seq_one_letter_code
_entity_poly.pdbx_strand_id
1 'polypeptide(L)'
;MHETFVSTKNPPAKRLFNRFFRVKLCRQSGGDSHVKTVATPRPARAAGLFLALGLLCLGTLSGPVHAEGEATNPAVRERMALMKDIGRNLKSIADMVQQKAPFDSHAAHAAAGTIATDAGRIHTLFRPRESDPASEALPVIWERWDDFVAHADKLASAAKAIDATSAETLAVGFRPMAGACKSCHDNYRMDD
;
A
#
# COMPACT_ATOMS: atom_id res chain seq x y z
N MET A 1 -11.80 1.34 55.79
CA MET A 1 -10.49 0.91 56.31
C MET A 1 -10.30 -0.54 55.92
N HIS A 2 -9.41 -0.82 54.96
CA HIS A 2 -8.53 -1.99 54.88
C HIS A 2 -7.98 -2.05 53.46
N GLU A 3 -6.79 -1.47 53.32
CA GLU A 3 -5.88 -1.65 52.20
C GLU A 3 -5.20 -3.02 52.31
N THR A 4 -4.99 -3.69 51.19
CA THR A 4 -3.98 -4.76 51.09
C THR A 4 -3.13 -4.53 49.85
N PHE A 5 -1.97 -3.94 50.11
CA PHE A 5 -0.84 -3.72 49.22
C PHE A 5 0.02 -4.99 49.17
N VAL A 6 0.25 -5.53 47.97
CA VAL A 6 1.26 -6.56 47.66
C VAL A 6 1.89 -6.09 46.34
N SER A 7 3.02 -5.39 46.29
CA SER A 7 4.40 -5.65 46.74
C SER A 7 5.10 -6.82 46.04
N THR A 8 6.21 -6.47 45.37
CA THR A 8 7.33 -7.29 44.85
C THR A 8 7.14 -7.90 43.45
N LYS A 9 8.10 -7.92 42.51
CA LYS A 9 9.52 -7.51 42.47
C LYS A 9 9.95 -7.51 40.98
N ASN A 10 10.65 -6.46 40.53
CA ASN A 10 11.39 -6.44 39.26
C ASN A 10 12.74 -7.17 39.39
N PRO A 11 13.20 -7.94 38.38
CA PRO A 11 14.59 -8.37 38.28
C PRO A 11 15.47 -7.36 37.50
N PRO A 12 16.80 -7.35 37.76
CA PRO A 12 17.68 -6.24 37.41
C PRO A 12 18.30 -6.32 36.00
N ALA A 13 18.60 -5.12 35.51
CA ALA A 13 19.42 -4.83 34.34
C ALA A 13 20.80 -5.52 34.39
N LYS A 14 21.20 -6.10 33.26
CA LYS A 14 22.60 -6.42 32.99
C LYS A 14 23.09 -5.53 31.85
N ARG A 15 23.96 -4.60 32.24
CA ARG A 15 25.01 -3.98 31.43
C ARG A 15 25.72 -5.07 30.61
N LEU A 16 26.24 -4.73 29.44
CA LEU A 16 27.60 -5.08 29.00
C LEU A 16 27.90 -4.44 27.63
N PHE A 17 29.03 -3.74 27.60
CA PHE A 17 29.92 -3.52 26.45
C PHE A 17 29.54 -2.55 25.33
N ASN A 18 29.88 -1.30 25.63
CA ASN A 18 30.74 -0.44 24.81
C ASN A 18 31.64 -1.22 23.83
N ARG A 19 31.44 -1.03 22.52
CA ARG A 19 32.48 -1.32 21.51
C ARG A 19 32.61 -0.11 20.58
N PHE A 20 33.60 0.69 20.92
CA PHE A 20 34.16 1.75 20.09
C PHE A 20 34.48 1.22 18.69
N PHE A 21 33.65 1.54 17.70
CA PHE A 21 34.06 1.51 16.31
C PHE A 21 34.46 2.93 15.90
N ARG A 22 35.78 3.19 15.98
CA ARG A 22 36.43 4.29 15.27
C ARG A 22 36.31 4.02 13.78
N VAL A 23 35.27 4.55 13.14
CA VAL A 23 35.19 4.64 11.69
C VAL A 23 36.16 5.73 11.25
N LYS A 24 37.20 5.28 10.55
CA LYS A 24 38.26 6.07 9.94
C LYS A 24 37.64 6.96 8.85
N LEU A 25 37.50 8.26 9.12
CA LEU A 25 37.20 9.26 8.10
C LEU A 25 38.34 9.25 7.07
N CYS A 26 38.08 8.72 5.88
CA CYS A 26 38.91 9.01 4.71
C CYS A 26 38.40 10.33 4.12
N ARG A 27 39.24 11.35 4.25
CA ARG A 27 39.11 12.69 3.68
C ARG A 27 39.34 12.59 2.17
N GLN A 28 38.29 12.69 1.36
CA GLN A 28 38.43 12.82 -0.09
C GLN A 28 38.59 14.31 -0.44
N SER A 29 39.78 14.64 -0.94
CA SER A 29 40.17 15.93 -1.51
C SER A 29 39.43 16.19 -2.83
N GLY A 30 39.08 17.45 -3.06
CA GLY A 30 38.49 17.95 -4.31
C GLY A 30 39.47 18.02 -5.50
N GLY A 31 38.92 18.50 -6.61
CA GLY A 31 39.56 18.72 -7.91
C GLY A 31 38.56 18.39 -9.01
N ASP A 32 37.70 19.34 -9.37
CA ASP A 32 37.90 20.34 -10.42
C ASP A 32 37.77 19.76 -11.84
N SER A 33 36.77 20.31 -12.53
CA SER A 33 36.78 20.71 -13.93
C SER A 33 37.28 19.69 -14.95
N HIS A 34 36.39 19.22 -15.82
CA HIS A 34 36.40 19.64 -17.22
C HIS A 34 35.25 18.96 -17.96
N VAL A 35 34.20 19.74 -18.20
CA VAL A 35 33.31 19.57 -19.34
C VAL A 35 34.18 19.46 -20.60
N LYS A 36 34.09 18.31 -21.27
CA LYS A 36 34.45 18.16 -22.69
C LYS A 36 33.24 17.60 -23.41
N THR A 37 32.43 18.54 -23.91
CA THR A 37 31.42 18.31 -24.93
C THR A 37 32.14 17.84 -26.19
N VAL A 38 32.08 16.54 -26.49
CA VAL A 38 32.47 16.02 -27.79
C VAL A 38 31.20 15.80 -28.59
N ALA A 39 30.92 16.75 -29.47
CA ALA A 39 29.98 16.60 -30.56
C ALA A 39 30.57 15.66 -31.61
N THR A 40 29.82 14.65 -32.03
CA THR A 40 30.11 13.87 -33.23
C THR A 40 28.86 13.79 -34.13
N PRO A 41 29.06 13.78 -35.46
CA PRO A 41 28.01 14.07 -36.44
C PRO A 41 27.01 12.93 -36.65
N ARG A 42 25.77 13.34 -36.97
CA ARG A 42 24.71 12.50 -37.56
C ARG A 42 25.14 11.97 -38.93
N PRO A 43 25.04 10.66 -39.20
CA PRO A 43 24.85 10.18 -40.55
C PRO A 43 23.36 10.00 -40.88
N ALA A 44 23.04 10.35 -42.12
CA ALA A 44 21.72 10.46 -42.69
C ALA A 44 21.11 9.10 -43.11
N ARG A 45 19.78 9.10 -43.13
CA ARG A 45 18.88 8.45 -44.10
C ARG A 45 19.44 7.29 -44.92
N ALA A 46 18.85 6.11 -44.72
CA ALA A 46 18.65 5.17 -45.81
C ALA A 46 17.23 4.60 -45.70
N ALA A 47 16.40 5.00 -46.67
CA ALA A 47 15.12 4.38 -46.94
C ALA A 47 15.39 3.01 -47.58
N GLY A 48 14.99 1.94 -46.89
CA GLY A 48 15.03 0.57 -47.39
C GLY A 48 13.60 0.03 -47.46
N LEU A 49 12.98 0.20 -48.64
CA LEU A 49 11.74 -0.45 -49.02
C LEU A 49 12.03 -1.94 -49.24
N PHE A 50 11.73 -2.78 -48.26
CA PHE A 50 11.71 -4.24 -48.43
C PHE A 50 10.27 -4.71 -48.54
N LEU A 51 9.87 -4.96 -49.79
CA LEU A 51 8.71 -5.72 -50.18
C LEU A 51 8.99 -7.20 -49.87
N ALA A 52 8.08 -7.87 -49.14
CA ALA A 52 7.50 -9.18 -49.48
C ALA A 52 7.23 -10.09 -48.27
N LEU A 53 6.07 -10.74 -48.40
CA LEU A 53 5.72 -12.09 -48.00
C LEU A 53 5.10 -12.30 -46.61
N GLY A 54 3.80 -12.60 -46.67
CA GLY A 54 2.92 -12.80 -45.54
C GLY A 54 3.30 -13.99 -44.66
N LEU A 55 3.07 -13.79 -43.37
CA LEU A 55 2.96 -14.85 -42.39
C LEU A 55 1.55 -14.78 -41.79
N LEU A 56 0.75 -15.74 -42.22
CA LEU A 56 -0.54 -16.11 -41.66
C LEU A 56 -0.32 -16.62 -40.22
N CYS A 57 -0.43 -15.73 -39.22
CA CYS A 57 -0.48 -16.14 -37.82
C CYS A 57 -1.94 -16.30 -37.38
N LEU A 58 -2.32 -17.58 -37.31
CA LEU A 58 -3.44 -18.19 -36.61
C LEU A 58 -3.95 -17.40 -35.40
N GLY A 59 -5.27 -17.18 -35.41
CA GLY A 59 -6.19 -17.09 -34.28
C GLY A 59 -5.62 -16.66 -32.94
N THR A 60 -5.79 -15.38 -32.61
CA THR A 60 -5.81 -14.92 -31.23
C THR A 60 -7.00 -15.59 -30.54
N LEU A 61 -6.76 -16.61 -29.71
CA LEU A 61 -7.70 -16.96 -28.66
C LEU A 61 -7.77 -15.75 -27.73
N SER A 62 -8.80 -14.92 -27.90
CA SER A 62 -9.24 -14.00 -26.87
C SER A 62 -9.67 -14.85 -25.69
N GLY A 63 -8.78 -15.01 -24.70
CA GLY A 63 -9.19 -15.41 -23.37
C GLY A 63 -10.24 -14.42 -22.84
N PRO A 64 -11.05 -14.81 -21.85
CA PRO A 64 -11.96 -13.87 -21.22
C PRO A 64 -11.13 -12.71 -20.66
N VAL A 65 -11.22 -11.56 -21.33
CA VAL A 65 -10.84 -10.28 -20.74
C VAL A 65 -11.79 -10.12 -19.57
N HIS A 66 -11.29 -10.24 -18.34
CA HIS A 66 -11.94 -9.58 -17.21
C HIS A 66 -11.93 -8.10 -17.58
N ALA A 67 -13.04 -7.62 -18.13
CA ALA A 67 -13.20 -6.22 -18.37
C ALA A 67 -13.17 -5.58 -16.97
N GLU A 68 -12.18 -4.75 -16.71
CA GLU A 68 -12.26 -3.71 -15.69
C GLU A 68 -13.33 -2.70 -16.14
N GLY A 69 -14.57 -3.17 -16.27
CA GLY A 69 -15.72 -2.36 -16.57
C GLY A 69 -16.08 -1.54 -15.34
N GLU A 70 -16.50 -0.30 -15.54
CA GLU A 70 -17.16 0.47 -14.49
C GLU A 70 -18.36 -0.34 -13.98
N ALA A 71 -18.47 -0.53 -12.65
CA ALA A 71 -19.62 -1.22 -12.08
C ALA A 71 -20.93 -0.48 -12.45
N THR A 72 -21.86 -1.23 -13.03
CA THR A 72 -23.15 -0.70 -13.49
C THR A 72 -24.14 -0.60 -12.34
N ASN A 73 -24.09 -1.57 -11.41
CA ASN A 73 -24.89 -1.56 -10.20
C ASN A 73 -24.49 -0.40 -9.26
N PRO A 74 -25.41 0.48 -8.85
CA PRO A 74 -25.09 1.62 -8.00
C PRO A 74 -24.47 1.27 -6.64
N ALA A 75 -24.98 0.25 -5.96
CA ALA A 75 -24.47 -0.17 -4.65
C ALA A 75 -23.04 -0.75 -4.77
N VAL A 76 -22.80 -1.54 -5.82
CA VAL A 76 -21.46 -2.07 -6.11
C VAL A 76 -20.48 -0.95 -6.46
N ARG A 77 -20.90 0.01 -7.29
CA ARG A 77 -20.08 1.16 -7.65
C ARG A 77 -19.67 1.98 -6.42
N GLU A 78 -20.59 2.21 -5.49
CA GLU A 78 -20.31 2.98 -4.28
C GLU A 78 -19.29 2.27 -3.37
N ARG A 79 -19.48 0.96 -3.09
CA ARG A 79 -18.52 0.22 -2.25
C ARG A 79 -17.15 0.09 -2.92
N MET A 80 -17.09 -0.07 -4.25
CA MET A 80 -15.82 -0.09 -4.99
C MET A 80 -15.14 1.28 -4.96
N ALA A 81 -15.89 2.38 -5.07
CA ALA A 81 -15.35 3.73 -4.95
C ALA A 81 -14.74 3.97 -3.56
N LEU A 82 -15.41 3.51 -2.50
CA LEU A 82 -14.88 3.53 -1.13
C LEU A 82 -13.57 2.74 -1.02
N MET A 83 -13.53 1.49 -1.51
CA MET A 83 -12.31 0.67 -1.49
C MET A 83 -11.16 1.31 -2.28
N LYS A 84 -11.46 1.93 -3.42
CA LYS A 84 -10.47 2.67 -4.22
C LYS A 84 -9.91 3.87 -3.45
N ASP A 85 -10.74 4.61 -2.70
CA ASP A 85 -10.25 5.74 -1.90
C ASP A 85 -9.35 5.30 -0.75
N ILE A 86 -9.75 4.25 -0.02
CA ILE A 86 -8.90 3.61 0.98
C ILE A 86 -7.55 3.20 0.37
N GLY A 87 -7.59 2.54 -0.80
CA GLY A 87 -6.38 2.10 -1.51
C GLY A 87 -5.46 3.25 -1.92
N ARG A 88 -6.01 4.38 -2.40
CA ARG A 88 -5.23 5.59 -2.73
C ARG A 88 -4.53 6.17 -1.51
N ASN A 89 -5.24 6.32 -0.39
CA ASN A 89 -4.67 6.85 0.85
C ASN A 89 -3.60 5.91 1.41
N LEU A 90 -3.85 4.59 1.39
CA LEU A 90 -2.86 3.60 1.80
C LEU A 90 -1.59 3.69 0.93
N LYS A 91 -1.75 3.84 -0.39
CA LYS A 91 -0.63 4.01 -1.31
C LYS A 91 0.20 5.25 -1.00
N SER A 92 -0.44 6.38 -0.69
CA SER A 92 0.26 7.60 -0.28
C SER A 92 1.18 7.36 0.92
N ILE A 93 0.66 6.70 1.96
CA ILE A 93 1.46 6.33 3.14
C ILE A 93 2.56 5.33 2.76
N ALA A 94 2.25 4.33 1.94
CA ALA A 94 3.19 3.33 1.50
C ALA A 94 4.37 3.93 0.71
N ASP A 95 4.10 4.93 -0.14
CA ASP A 95 5.13 5.63 -0.92
C ASP A 95 6.06 6.44 -0.01
N MET A 96 5.54 7.06 1.07
CA MET A 96 6.36 7.72 2.10
C MET A 96 7.23 6.72 2.87
N VAL A 97 6.65 5.60 3.32
CA VAL A 97 7.38 4.54 4.05
C VAL A 97 8.46 3.89 3.19
N GLN A 98 8.20 3.72 1.89
CA GLN A 98 9.15 3.17 0.91
C GLN A 98 10.13 4.20 0.38
N GLN A 99 10.10 5.44 0.87
CA GLN A 99 10.96 6.54 0.42
C GLN A 99 10.84 6.85 -1.09
N LYS A 100 9.69 6.49 -1.70
CA LYS A 100 9.31 6.87 -3.07
C LYS A 100 8.75 8.29 -3.13
N ALA A 101 8.25 8.79 -2.00
CA ALA A 101 7.87 10.17 -1.78
C ALA A 101 8.56 10.68 -0.49
N PRO A 102 8.83 11.99 -0.37
CA PRO A 102 9.30 12.59 0.88
C PRO A 102 8.30 12.35 2.01
N PHE A 103 8.81 12.13 3.22
CA PHE A 103 7.96 12.05 4.40
C PHE A 103 7.30 13.39 4.71
N ASP A 104 5.97 13.39 4.82
CA ASP A 104 5.16 14.51 5.27
C ASP A 104 4.21 14.02 6.36
N SER A 105 4.44 14.50 7.59
CA SER A 105 3.68 14.12 8.78
C SER A 105 2.19 14.47 8.64
N HIS A 106 1.88 15.66 8.13
CA HIS A 106 0.50 16.12 7.97
C HIS A 106 -0.23 15.29 6.90
N ALA A 107 0.41 15.03 5.76
CA ALA A 107 -0.16 14.21 4.71
C ALA A 107 -0.39 12.76 5.17
N ALA A 108 0.55 12.19 5.95
CA ALA A 108 0.42 10.86 6.51
C ALA A 108 -0.75 10.74 7.50
N HIS A 109 -0.90 11.70 8.42
CA HIS A 109 -2.03 11.74 9.35
C HIS A 109 -3.36 11.95 8.63
N ALA A 110 -3.41 12.83 7.63
CA ALA A 110 -4.61 13.06 6.84
C ALA A 110 -5.05 11.78 6.11
N ALA A 111 -4.11 11.10 5.43
CA ALA A 111 -4.40 9.84 4.73
C ALA A 111 -4.86 8.75 5.70
N ALA A 112 -4.22 8.61 6.86
CA ALA A 112 -4.62 7.64 7.88
C ALA A 112 -6.01 7.94 8.45
N GLY A 113 -6.33 9.22 8.67
CA GLY A 113 -7.65 9.67 9.10
C GLY A 113 -8.77 9.36 8.09
N THR A 114 -8.49 9.55 6.80
CA THR A 114 -9.42 9.16 5.72
C THR A 114 -9.65 7.65 5.72
N ILE A 115 -8.58 6.84 5.79
CA ILE A 115 -8.70 5.37 5.87
C ILE A 115 -9.54 4.97 7.08
N ALA A 116 -9.31 5.56 8.26
CA ALA A 116 -10.07 5.27 9.46
C ALA A 116 -11.57 5.57 9.30
N THR A 117 -11.89 6.68 8.65
CA THR A 117 -13.27 7.12 8.40
C THR A 117 -13.97 6.18 7.42
N ASP A 118 -13.32 5.89 6.29
CA ASP A 118 -13.89 5.05 5.24
C ASP A 118 -13.95 3.58 5.64
N ALA A 119 -12.97 3.08 6.41
CA ALA A 119 -13.03 1.75 7.00
C ALA A 119 -14.29 1.58 7.87
N GLY A 120 -14.67 2.62 8.62
CA GLY A 120 -15.92 2.65 9.39
C GLY A 120 -17.18 2.60 8.55
N ARG A 121 -17.12 2.89 7.24
CA ARG A 121 -18.27 2.88 6.31
C ARG A 121 -18.41 1.57 5.53
N ILE A 122 -17.41 0.68 5.60
CA ILE A 122 -17.39 -0.58 4.86
C ILE A 122 -18.64 -1.41 5.12
N HIS A 123 -18.98 -1.61 6.39
CA HIS A 123 -20.14 -2.42 6.77
C HIS A 123 -21.45 -1.87 6.22
N THR A 124 -21.59 -0.54 6.11
CA THR A 124 -22.78 0.11 5.53
C THR A 124 -22.88 -0.16 4.04
N LEU A 125 -21.78 0.04 3.29
CA LEU A 125 -21.80 -0.09 1.83
C LEU A 125 -21.81 -1.54 1.32
N PHE A 126 -21.35 -2.49 2.14
CA PHE A 126 -21.44 -3.92 1.82
C PHE A 126 -22.73 -4.57 2.31
N ARG A 127 -23.60 -3.85 3.06
CA ARG A 127 -24.87 -4.39 3.55
C ARG A 127 -25.82 -4.84 2.41
N PRO A 128 -25.96 -4.10 1.30
CA PRO A 128 -26.72 -4.57 0.15
C PRO A 128 -26.05 -5.80 -0.47
N ARG A 129 -26.76 -6.92 -0.49
CA ARG A 129 -26.31 -8.18 -1.10
C ARG A 129 -26.51 -8.15 -2.62
N GLU A 130 -25.86 -7.19 -3.26
CA GLU A 130 -25.90 -6.96 -4.70
C GLU A 130 -24.54 -7.29 -5.33
N SER A 131 -24.56 -7.76 -6.58
CA SER A 131 -23.36 -8.10 -7.35
C SER A 131 -23.37 -7.41 -8.71
N ASP A 132 -22.18 -7.30 -9.28
CA ASP A 132 -21.93 -6.81 -10.63
C ASP A 132 -20.74 -7.61 -11.18
N PRO A 133 -20.65 -7.91 -12.49
CA PRO A 133 -19.50 -8.59 -13.07
C PRO A 133 -18.15 -7.91 -12.80
N ALA A 134 -18.14 -6.59 -12.56
CA ALA A 134 -16.93 -5.84 -12.19
C ALA A 134 -16.53 -6.00 -10.71
N SER A 135 -17.36 -6.65 -9.89
CA SER A 135 -17.12 -6.76 -8.45
C SER A 135 -16.19 -7.93 -8.12
N GLU A 136 -15.15 -7.64 -7.33
CA GLU A 136 -14.23 -8.66 -6.77
C GLU A 136 -14.68 -9.23 -5.42
N ALA A 137 -15.88 -8.87 -4.96
CA ALA A 137 -16.37 -9.20 -3.62
C ALA A 137 -16.93 -10.63 -3.61
N LEU A 138 -16.38 -11.50 -2.75
CA LEU A 138 -16.82 -12.87 -2.65
C LEU A 138 -18.19 -12.98 -1.94
N PRO A 139 -19.10 -13.89 -2.37
CA PRO A 139 -20.38 -14.12 -1.71
C PRO A 139 -20.29 -14.47 -0.22
N VAL A 140 -19.15 -15.05 0.20
CA VAL A 140 -18.88 -15.45 1.59
C VAL A 140 -18.90 -14.28 2.58
N ILE A 141 -18.74 -13.03 2.11
CA ILE A 141 -18.88 -11.82 2.95
C ILE A 141 -20.20 -11.84 3.72
N TRP A 142 -21.30 -12.16 3.03
CA TRP A 142 -22.64 -12.12 3.63
C TRP A 142 -22.96 -13.37 4.46
N GLU A 143 -22.15 -14.42 4.35
CA GLU A 143 -22.24 -15.63 5.16
C GLU A 143 -21.44 -15.50 6.45
N ARG A 144 -20.34 -14.74 6.42
CA ARG A 144 -19.42 -14.49 7.54
C ARG A 144 -19.40 -13.01 7.94
N TRP A 145 -20.60 -12.42 8.04
CA TRP A 145 -20.76 -10.97 8.19
C TRP A 145 -20.01 -10.37 9.37
N ASP A 146 -20.13 -10.97 10.57
CA ASP A 146 -19.49 -10.43 11.78
C ASP A 146 -17.96 -10.44 11.68
N ASP A 147 -17.38 -11.46 11.05
CA ASP A 147 -15.94 -11.57 10.80
C ASP A 147 -15.48 -10.52 9.78
N PHE A 148 -16.24 -10.34 8.69
CA PHE A 148 -16.00 -9.27 7.71
C PHE A 148 -16.02 -7.87 8.36
N VAL A 149 -17.01 -7.60 9.21
CA VAL A 149 -17.09 -6.33 9.96
C VAL A 149 -15.90 -6.19 10.91
N ALA A 150 -15.51 -7.24 11.63
CA ALA A 150 -14.34 -7.21 12.50
C ALA A 150 -13.04 -6.88 11.74
N HIS A 151 -12.88 -7.35 10.50
CA HIS A 151 -11.75 -6.96 9.65
C HIS A 151 -11.77 -5.46 9.29
N ALA A 152 -12.95 -4.91 8.96
CA ALA A 152 -13.11 -3.48 8.71
C ALA A 152 -12.78 -2.64 9.95
N ASP A 153 -13.27 -3.05 11.13
CA ASP A 153 -13.01 -2.38 12.41
C ASP A 153 -11.52 -2.45 12.80
N LYS A 154 -10.86 -3.56 12.49
CA LYS A 154 -9.42 -3.73 12.68
C LYS A 154 -8.63 -2.74 11.82
N LEU A 155 -9.02 -2.56 10.55
CA LEU A 155 -8.42 -1.55 9.68
C LEU A 155 -8.64 -0.14 10.23
N ALA A 156 -9.86 0.19 10.64
CA ALA A 156 -10.20 1.50 11.20
C ALA A 156 -9.35 1.80 12.46
N SER A 157 -9.24 0.83 13.35
CA SER A 157 -8.43 0.90 14.57
C SER A 157 -6.94 1.05 14.26
N ALA A 158 -6.40 0.27 13.32
CA ALA A 158 -5.00 0.35 12.92
C ALA A 158 -4.65 1.70 12.30
N ALA A 159 -5.55 2.25 11.47
CA ALA A 159 -5.37 3.57 10.86
C ALA A 159 -5.41 4.70 11.91
N LYS A 160 -6.31 4.63 12.90
CA LYS A 160 -6.35 5.58 14.03
C LYS A 160 -5.09 5.54 14.90
N ALA A 161 -4.43 4.39 14.96
CA ALA A 161 -3.22 4.18 15.75
C ALA A 161 -1.93 4.63 15.04
N ILE A 162 -2.01 5.17 13.81
CA ILE A 162 -0.84 5.65 13.08
C ILE A 162 -0.19 6.83 13.83
N ASP A 163 1.06 6.62 14.24
CA ASP A 163 1.97 7.68 14.66
C ASP A 163 2.81 8.10 13.46
N ALA A 164 2.63 9.34 13.00
CA ALA A 164 3.39 9.94 11.91
C ALA A 164 4.24 11.11 12.41
N THR A 165 4.78 11.04 13.63
CA THR A 165 5.75 12.03 14.14
C THR A 165 7.11 11.95 13.47
N SER A 166 7.49 10.77 12.96
CA SER A 166 8.69 10.56 12.15
C SER A 166 8.45 9.49 11.07
N ALA A 167 9.38 9.38 10.11
CA ALA A 167 9.31 8.34 9.09
C ALA A 167 9.41 6.93 9.69
N GLU A 168 10.19 6.78 10.77
CA GLU A 168 10.37 5.51 11.49
C GLU A 168 9.09 5.09 12.21
N THR A 169 8.43 6.01 12.94
CA THR A 169 7.17 5.69 13.64
C THR A 169 6.05 5.39 12.65
N LEU A 170 6.00 6.13 11.53
CA LEU A 170 5.07 5.85 10.43
C LEU A 170 5.28 4.44 9.86
N ALA A 171 6.53 4.04 9.62
CA ALA A 171 6.86 2.71 9.11
C ALA A 171 6.46 1.58 10.08
N VAL A 172 6.58 1.82 11.39
CA VAL A 172 6.13 0.87 12.43
C VAL A 172 4.62 0.72 12.40
N GLY A 173 3.87 1.82 12.36
CA GLY A 173 2.40 1.80 12.30
C GLY A 173 1.83 1.29 10.96
N PHE A 174 2.56 1.47 9.86
CA PHE A 174 2.12 1.05 8.54
C PHE A 174 1.97 -0.47 8.41
N ARG A 175 2.87 -1.26 9.03
CA ARG A 175 2.85 -2.73 8.94
C ARG A 175 1.54 -3.37 9.40
N PRO A 176 1.04 -3.12 10.63
CA PRO A 176 -0.24 -3.68 11.06
C PRO A 176 -1.42 -3.16 10.24
N MET A 177 -1.38 -1.91 9.77
CA MET A 177 -2.43 -1.36 8.88
C MET A 177 -2.48 -2.10 7.55
N ALA A 178 -1.34 -2.28 6.87
CA ALA A 178 -1.25 -3.07 5.63
C ALA A 178 -1.64 -4.55 5.86
N GLY A 179 -1.29 -5.10 7.03
CA GLY A 179 -1.70 -6.44 7.43
C GLY A 179 -3.22 -6.59 7.59
N ALA A 180 -3.93 -5.54 8.03
CA ALA A 180 -5.40 -5.55 8.08
C ALA A 180 -6.01 -5.65 6.68
N CYS A 181 -5.48 -4.91 5.70
CA CYS A 181 -5.89 -4.99 4.30
C CYS A 181 -5.75 -6.42 3.77
N LYS A 182 -4.55 -7.01 3.93
CA LYS A 182 -4.27 -8.38 3.49
C LYS A 182 -5.22 -9.39 4.13
N SER A 183 -5.40 -9.31 5.45
CA SER A 183 -6.24 -10.27 6.18
C SER A 183 -7.69 -10.29 5.73
N CYS A 184 -8.23 -9.16 5.27
CA CYS A 184 -9.58 -9.10 4.72
C CYS A 184 -9.59 -9.65 3.28
N HIS A 185 -8.66 -9.19 2.44
CA HIS A 185 -8.63 -9.57 1.02
C HIS A 185 -8.40 -11.06 0.82
N ASP A 186 -7.54 -11.70 1.63
CA ASP A 186 -7.30 -13.15 1.60
C ASP A 186 -8.57 -14.00 1.82
N ASN A 187 -9.62 -13.44 2.44
CA ASN A 187 -10.85 -14.16 2.79
C ASN A 187 -12.07 -13.73 1.97
N TYR A 188 -12.09 -12.48 1.50
CA TYR A 188 -13.31 -11.81 1.04
C TYR A 188 -13.22 -11.17 -0.33
N ARG A 189 -12.02 -11.14 -0.94
CA ARG A 189 -11.82 -10.65 -2.30
C ARG A 189 -11.34 -11.79 -3.18
N MET A 190 -11.73 -11.78 -4.45
CA MET A 190 -11.15 -12.69 -5.43
C MET A 190 -9.63 -12.48 -5.50
N ASP A 191 -8.88 -13.57 -5.53
CA ASP A 191 -7.45 -13.55 -5.82
C ASP A 191 -7.28 -13.35 -7.34
N ASP A 192 -6.45 -12.37 -7.73
CA ASP A 192 -6.09 -12.10 -9.13
C ASP A 192 -5.21 -13.20 -9.74
#